data_AF-A0A926VTE7-F1
#
_entry.id   AF-A0A926VTE7-F1
#
_cell.length_a   1.000
_cell.length_b   1.000
_cell.length_c   1.000
_cell.angle_alpha   90.00
_cell.angle_beta   90.00
_cell.angle_gamma   90.00
#
_symmetry.space_group_name_H-M   'P 1'
#
loop_
_entity.id
_entity.type
_entity.pdbx_description
1 polymer ?
#
loop_
_entity_poly.entity_id
_entity_poly.type
_entity_poly.pdbx_seq_one_letter_code
_entity_poly.pdbx_strand_id
1 'polypeptide(L)'
;MSSIAGLLPFATTTTLALATIIFYPSKTLSQTTSDGRNTVPQAGCLSGYPDGTYRGSRPVTRYEFAAGLNTCLNQLNQVIPANRADLATKQDLEILLKRQRELNQQLQELNERVDTPPATK
;
A
#
# COMPACT_ATOMS: atom_id res chain seq x y z
N MET A 1 -58.12 -0.44 43.03
CA MET A 1 -56.86 0.24 43.38
C MET A 1 -55.91 0.00 42.22
N SER A 2 -55.61 1.07 41.49
CA SER A 2 -54.94 1.08 40.20
C SER A 2 -53.42 1.11 40.33
N SER A 3 -52.76 0.82 39.20
CA SER A 3 -51.46 1.36 38.78
C SER A 3 -50.19 0.66 39.27
N ILE A 4 -49.12 0.48 38.47
CA ILE A 4 -48.81 0.48 37.02
C ILE A 4 -47.30 0.15 36.98
N ALA A 5 -46.85 -0.59 35.95
CA ALA A 5 -45.49 -0.64 35.36
C ALA A 5 -44.27 -0.89 36.28
N GLY A 6 -43.37 -1.83 35.98
CA GLY A 6 -42.78 -2.10 34.67
C GLY A 6 -41.35 -1.52 34.65
N LEU A 7 -40.41 -2.29 34.07
CA LEU A 7 -39.03 -1.96 33.71
C LEU A 7 -37.90 -2.39 34.69
N LEU A 8 -37.49 -3.66 34.61
CA LEU A 8 -36.08 -3.94 34.23
C LEU A 8 -35.98 -3.74 32.71
N PRO A 9 -34.80 -3.50 32.07
CA PRO A 9 -33.40 -3.35 32.54
C PRO A 9 -32.75 -2.05 31.96
N PHE A 10 -31.41 -1.90 31.97
CA PHE A 10 -30.58 -1.00 31.10
C PHE A 10 -29.69 0.11 31.71
N ALA A 11 -29.73 0.43 33.01
CA ALA A 11 -29.02 1.64 33.47
C ALA A 11 -27.53 1.49 33.84
N THR A 12 -26.97 0.28 33.94
CA THR A 12 -25.60 0.09 34.48
C THR A 12 -24.54 -0.36 33.48
N THR A 13 -24.89 -0.71 32.25
CA THR A 13 -23.90 -1.18 31.24
C THR A 13 -23.51 -0.10 30.23
N THR A 14 -24.22 1.03 30.16
CA THR A 14 -23.98 2.08 29.17
C THR A 14 -22.81 3.00 29.48
N THR A 15 -22.31 3.02 30.73
CA THR A 15 -21.11 3.80 31.09
C THR A 15 -19.78 3.14 30.70
N LEU A 16 -19.77 1.82 30.41
CA LEU A 16 -18.54 1.13 30.04
C LEU A 16 -18.16 1.31 28.55
N ALA A 17 -19.10 1.73 27.71
CA ALA A 17 -18.83 2.00 26.29
C ALA A 17 -18.17 3.37 26.03
N LEU A 18 -18.31 4.35 26.95
CA LEU A 18 -17.58 5.63 26.83
C LEU A 18 -16.14 5.54 27.34
N ALA A 19 -15.83 4.59 28.23
CA ALA A 19 -14.48 4.42 28.78
C ALA A 19 -13.48 3.83 27.78
N THR A 20 -13.94 3.19 26.71
CA THR A 20 -13.05 2.63 25.69
C THR A 20 -12.54 3.68 24.70
N ILE A 21 -13.16 4.86 24.59
CA ILE A 21 -12.73 5.91 23.65
C ILE A 21 -11.50 6.68 24.17
N ILE A 22 -11.23 6.69 25.48
CA ILE A 22 -10.11 7.44 26.08
C ILE A 22 -8.80 6.62 26.08
N PHE A 23 -8.88 5.31 25.86
CA PHE A 23 -7.74 4.38 25.95
C PHE A 23 -7.46 3.59 24.67
N TYR A 24 -7.89 4.08 23.50
CA TYR A 24 -7.32 3.60 22.24
C TYR A 24 -5.91 4.19 22.09
N PRO A 25 -4.83 3.38 22.11
CA PRO A 25 -3.54 3.87 21.67
C PRO A 25 -3.68 4.25 20.19
N SER A 26 -3.31 5.48 19.85
CA SER A 26 -3.41 6.10 18.53
C SER A 26 -2.58 5.43 17.41
N LYS A 27 -2.30 4.13 17.50
CA LYS A 27 -1.56 3.38 16.49
C LYS A 27 -2.37 3.12 15.21
N THR A 28 -3.62 3.54 15.13
CA THR A 28 -4.53 3.24 14.01
C THR A 28 -4.85 4.42 13.09
N LEU A 29 -3.96 5.42 12.95
CA LEU A 29 -4.15 6.49 11.96
C LEU A 29 -2.90 6.89 11.15
N SER A 30 -1.91 5.99 10.99
CA SER A 30 -0.79 6.24 10.04
C SER A 30 -0.30 5.03 9.25
N GLN A 31 -1.00 3.89 9.29
CA GLN A 31 -0.60 2.71 8.51
C GLN A 31 -1.80 2.16 7.72
N THR A 32 -2.26 2.92 6.72
CA THR A 32 -2.98 2.33 5.59
C THR A 32 -2.16 2.55 4.34
N THR A 33 -1.30 1.58 4.02
CA THR A 33 -1.09 1.07 2.65
C THR A 33 -0.28 -0.21 2.75
N SER A 34 -0.94 -1.36 2.71
CA SER A 34 -0.33 -2.60 2.23
C SER A 34 -1.40 -3.41 1.54
N ASP A 35 -1.71 -3.00 0.31
CA ASP A 35 -2.30 -3.90 -0.68
C ASP A 35 -1.33 -5.09 -0.86
N GLY A 36 -1.87 -6.31 -0.84
CA GLY A 36 -1.17 -7.57 -0.63
C GLY A 36 -0.28 -8.06 -1.79
N ARG A 37 0.27 -7.16 -2.59
CA ARG A 37 1.25 -7.46 -3.64
C ARG A 37 2.33 -6.39 -3.65
N ASN A 38 3.31 -6.50 -2.74
CA ASN A 38 4.70 -6.05 -2.85
C ASN A 38 5.33 -6.00 -1.46
N THR A 39 6.06 -7.06 -1.09
CA THR A 39 6.77 -7.20 0.19
C THR A 39 8.12 -6.50 0.17
N VAL A 40 8.13 -5.20 -0.08
CA VAL A 40 9.24 -4.35 0.33
C VAL A 40 8.64 -3.31 1.28
N PRO A 41 8.83 -3.44 2.61
CA PRO A 41 8.63 -2.30 3.47
C PRO A 41 9.64 -1.26 3.03
N GLN A 42 9.21 -0.30 2.22
CA GLN A 42 10.03 0.89 2.01
C GLN A 42 10.12 1.55 3.37
N ALA A 43 11.27 1.38 4.03
CA ALA A 43 11.59 2.12 5.23
C ALA A 43 11.39 3.59 4.87
N GLY A 44 10.36 4.21 5.45
CA GLY A 44 10.02 5.59 5.15
C GLY A 44 11.25 6.46 5.39
N CYS A 45 11.57 7.32 4.43
CA CYS A 45 12.61 8.35 4.52
C CYS A 45 12.46 9.30 5.73
N LEU A 46 11.30 9.27 6.41
CA LEU A 46 11.03 9.99 7.64
C LEU A 46 11.55 9.19 8.84
N SER A 47 12.75 9.55 9.29
CA SER A 47 13.27 9.14 10.59
C SER A 47 12.86 10.16 11.66
N GLY A 48 12.85 9.73 12.92
CA GLY A 48 12.59 10.58 14.07
C GLY A 48 13.70 11.61 14.30
N TYR A 49 13.93 11.96 15.56
CA TYR A 49 15.01 12.89 15.91
C TYR A 49 16.40 12.22 15.69
N PRO A 50 17.49 13.00 15.64
CA PRO A 50 18.85 12.47 15.44
C PRO A 50 19.30 11.45 16.49
N ASP A 51 18.65 11.43 17.66
CA ASP A 51 18.83 10.45 18.73
C ASP A 51 18.09 9.12 18.48
N GLY A 52 17.44 8.96 17.32
CA GLY A 52 16.67 7.77 16.95
C GLY A 52 15.31 7.67 17.64
N THR A 53 14.89 8.71 18.38
CA THR A 53 13.64 8.69 19.14
C THR A 53 12.50 9.42 18.43
N TYR A 54 11.28 9.14 18.85
CA TYR A 54 10.09 9.89 18.47
C TYR A 54 9.49 10.51 19.72
N ARG A 55 9.45 11.85 19.77
CA ARG A 55 8.95 12.61 20.93
C ARG A 55 7.43 12.76 20.88
N GLY A 56 6.72 11.64 20.80
CA GLY A 56 5.26 11.59 20.66
C GLY A 56 4.47 12.11 21.87
N SER A 57 5.14 12.37 22.99
CA SER A 57 4.54 13.00 24.18
C SER A 57 4.31 14.51 24.04
N ARG A 58 4.79 15.13 22.95
CA ARG A 58 4.58 16.55 22.66
C ARG A 58 4.12 16.76 21.22
N PRO A 59 3.37 17.83 20.93
CA PRO A 59 3.07 18.19 19.55
C PRO A 59 4.34 18.54 18.78
N VAL A 60 4.37 18.19 17.49
CA VAL A 60 5.44 18.56 16.57
C VAL A 60 5.28 20.02 16.12
N THR A 61 6.36 20.77 16.07
CA THR A 61 6.35 22.12 15.48
C THR A 61 6.38 22.05 13.95
N ARG A 62 5.89 23.10 13.27
CA ARG A 62 6.00 23.18 11.80
C ARG A 62 7.45 23.10 11.31
N TYR A 63 8.39 23.64 12.09
CA TYR A 63 9.83 23.61 11.78
C TYR A 63 10.44 22.22 11.91
N GLU A 64 10.10 21.48 12.97
CA GLU A 64 10.56 20.09 13.14
C GLU A 64 10.03 19.18 12.03
N PHE A 65 8.76 19.38 11.65
CA PHE A 65 8.18 18.67 10.52
C PHE A 65 8.90 19.00 9.20
N ALA A 66 9.16 20.29 8.93
CA ALA A 66 9.88 20.72 7.73
C ALA A 66 11.31 20.17 7.68
N ALA A 67 12.01 20.09 8.82
CA ALA A 67 13.35 19.51 8.90
C ALA A 67 13.34 18.00 8.61
N GLY A 68 12.36 17.26 9.16
CA GLY A 68 12.17 15.83 8.87
C GLY A 68 11.86 15.59 7.39
N LEU A 69 10.97 16.39 6.81
CA LEU A 69 10.60 16.29 5.40
C LEU A 69 11.76 16.66 4.46
N ASN A 70 12.51 17.72 4.76
CA ASN A 70 13.69 18.11 3.97
C ASN A 70 14.75 16.99 3.98
N THR A 71 14.96 16.35 5.13
CA THR A 71 15.87 15.20 5.26
C THR A 71 15.40 14.04 4.40
N CYS A 72 14.11 13.72 4.43
CA CYS A 72 13.51 12.69 3.58
C CYS A 72 13.70 12.99 2.09
N LEU A 73 13.39 14.21 1.64
CA LEU A 73 13.53 14.61 0.24
C LEU A 73 14.97 14.48 -0.25
N ASN A 74 15.94 14.83 0.59
CA ASN A 74 17.36 14.67 0.29
C ASN A 74 17.76 13.19 0.13
N GLN A 75 17.19 12.29 0.92
CA GLN A 75 17.41 10.85 0.77
C GLN A 75 16.77 10.32 -0.52
N LEU A 76 15.54 10.73 -0.83
CA LEU A 76 14.87 10.34 -2.07
C LEU A 76 15.64 10.78 -3.31
N ASN A 77 16.20 11.99 -3.31
CA ASN A 77 17.05 12.48 -4.40
C ASN A 77 18.32 11.63 -4.62
N GLN A 78 18.79 10.90 -3.60
CA GLN A 78 19.90 9.96 -3.74
C GLN A 78 19.45 8.59 -4.28
N VAL A 79 18.22 8.18 -3.98
CA VAL A 79 17.69 6.87 -4.38
C VAL A 79 17.08 6.88 -5.79
N ILE A 80 16.49 8.00 -6.22
CA ILE A 80 15.79 8.13 -7.51
C ILE A 80 16.72 8.01 -8.75
N PRO A 81 17.96 8.55 -8.78
CA PRO A 81 18.84 8.42 -9.93
C PRO A 81 19.69 7.13 -9.95
N ALA A 82 19.80 6.40 -8.84
CA ALA A 82 20.72 5.25 -8.72
C ALA A 82 20.18 3.95 -9.37
N ASN A 83 18.86 3.83 -9.54
CA ASN A 83 18.23 2.62 -10.07
C ASN A 83 17.85 2.71 -11.56
N ARG A 84 18.57 3.51 -12.37
CA ARG A 84 18.33 3.55 -13.82
C ARG A 84 18.61 2.23 -14.54
N ALA A 85 19.43 1.37 -13.94
CA ALA A 85 19.74 0.05 -14.48
C ALA A 85 18.53 -0.91 -14.47
N ASP A 86 17.52 -0.63 -13.63
CA ASP A 86 16.31 -1.45 -13.49
C ASP A 86 15.08 -0.81 -14.16
N LEU A 87 15.27 0.35 -14.81
CA LEU A 87 14.21 0.98 -15.59
C LEU A 87 14.11 0.30 -16.95
N ALA A 88 12.88 -0.03 -17.35
CA ALA A 88 12.60 -0.53 -18.68
C ALA A 88 13.17 0.41 -19.74
N THR A 89 14.04 -0.14 -20.59
CA THR A 89 14.70 0.61 -21.64
C THR A 89 13.86 0.59 -22.91
N LYS A 90 14.17 1.49 -23.85
CA LYS A 90 13.57 1.45 -25.19
C LYS A 90 13.84 0.11 -25.89
N GLN A 91 15.00 -0.50 -25.63
CA GLN A 91 15.37 -1.79 -26.18
C GLN A 91 14.44 -2.92 -25.66
N ASP A 92 14.07 -2.89 -24.38
CA ASP A 92 13.14 -3.87 -23.80
C ASP A 92 11.76 -3.77 -24.45
N LEU A 93 11.29 -2.55 -24.71
CA LEU A 93 10.04 -2.33 -25.44
C LEU A 93 10.09 -2.92 -26.85
N GLU A 94 11.19 -2.72 -27.58
CA GLU A 94 11.36 -3.28 -28.92
C GLU A 94 11.36 -4.83 -28.91
N ILE A 95 11.97 -5.44 -27.89
CA ILE A 95 11.94 -6.89 -27.69
C ILE A 95 10.50 -7.37 -27.44
N LEU A 96 9.73 -6.67 -26.60
CA LEU A 96 8.33 -7.02 -26.34
C LEU A 96 7.48 -6.93 -27.59
N LEU A 97 7.64 -5.86 -28.38
CA LEU A 97 6.94 -5.69 -29.66
C LEU A 97 7.31 -6.80 -30.66
N LYS A 98 8.56 -7.27 -30.65
CA LYS A 98 8.98 -8.42 -31.46
C LYS A 98 8.27 -9.69 -31.02
N ARG A 99 8.28 -10.02 -29.72
CA ARG A 99 7.60 -11.22 -29.19
C ARG A 99 6.10 -11.20 -29.48
N GLN A 100 5.45 -10.05 -29.36
CA GLN A 100 4.02 -9.93 -29.68
C GLN A 100 3.72 -10.28 -31.13
N ARG A 101 4.58 -9.88 -32.06
CA ARG A 101 4.44 -10.23 -33.49
C ARG A 101 4.63 -11.73 -33.73
N GLU A 102 5.65 -12.33 -33.13
CA GLU A 102 5.92 -13.76 -33.24
C GLU A 102 4.77 -14.61 -32.67
N LEU A 103 4.23 -14.23 -31.51
CA LEU A 103 3.06 -14.89 -30.93
C LEU A 103 1.85 -14.82 -31.86
N ASN A 104 1.58 -13.66 -32.45
CA ASN A 104 0.45 -13.51 -33.38
C ASN A 104 0.63 -14.39 -34.63
N GLN A 105 1.85 -14.53 -35.15
CA GLN A 105 2.15 -15.43 -36.27
C GLN A 105 1.96 -16.90 -35.89
N GLN A 106 2.43 -17.30 -34.72
CA GLN A 106 2.27 -18.67 -34.22
C GLN A 106 0.79 -19.03 -34.05
N LEU A 107 -0.05 -18.08 -33.60
CA LEU A 107 -1.49 -18.30 -33.51
C LEU A 107 -2.15 -18.49 -34.87
N GLN A 108 -1.72 -17.76 -35.91
CA GLN A 108 -2.23 -17.93 -37.26
C GLN A 108 -1.87 -19.31 -37.82
N GLU A 109 -0.62 -19.72 -37.70
CA GLU A 109 -0.16 -21.04 -38.13
C GLU A 109 -0.89 -22.16 -37.36
N LEU A 110 -1.09 -21.99 -36.06
CA LEU A 110 -1.83 -22.95 -35.25
C LEU A 110 -3.29 -23.05 -35.68
N ASN A 111 -3.92 -21.92 -36.02
CA ASN A 111 -5.28 -21.89 -36.54
C ASN A 111 -5.39 -22.58 -37.89
N GLU A 112 -4.45 -22.34 -38.81
CA GLU A 112 -4.39 -23.01 -40.11
C GLU A 112 -4.26 -24.53 -39.96
N ARG A 113 -3.40 -25.02 -39.04
CA ARG A 113 -3.26 -26.46 -38.76
C ARG A 113 -4.52 -27.10 -38.18
N VAL A 114 -5.32 -26.35 -37.42
CA VAL A 114 -6.60 -26.82 -36.88
C VAL A 114 -7.67 -26.81 -37.97
N ASP A 115 -7.67 -25.80 -38.84
CA ASP A 115 -8.64 -25.64 -39.92
C ASP A 115 -8.40 -26.60 -41.10
N THR A 116 -7.15 -27.09 -41.29
CA THR A 116 -6.84 -28.15 -42.25
C THR A 116 -6.67 -29.50 -41.53
N PRO A 117 -7.75 -30.26 -41.29
CA PRO A 117 -7.61 -31.60 -40.74
C PRO A 117 -6.77 -32.46 -41.71
N PRO A 118 -5.85 -33.30 -41.21
CA PRO A 118 -5.06 -34.18 -42.07
C PRO A 118 -6.02 -35.03 -42.90
N ALA A 119 -5.79 -35.07 -44.21
CA ALA A 119 -6.52 -35.96 -45.11
C ALA A 119 -6.33 -37.39 -44.60
N THR A 120 -7.35 -37.92 -43.94
CA THR A 120 -7.45 -39.33 -43.56
C THR A 120 -7.48 -40.12 -44.87
N LYS A 121 -6.33 -40.68 -45.25
CA LYS A 121 -6.22 -41.69 -46.29
C LYS A 121 -6.18 -43.07 -45.66
#